data_AF-A0A8K1FYE8-F1
#
_entry.id   AF-A0A8K1FYE8-F1
#
_cell.length_a   1.000
_cell.length_b   1.000
_cell.length_c   1.000
_cell.angle_alpha   90.00
_cell.angle_beta   90.00
_cell.angle_gamma   90.00
#
_symmetry.space_group_name_H-M   'P 1'
#
loop_
_entity.id
_entity.type
_entity.pdbx_description
1 polymer ?
#
loop_
_entity_poly.entity_id
_entity_poly.type
_entity_poly.pdbx_seq_one_letter_code
_entity_poly.pdbx_strand_id
1 'polypeptide(L)'
;MGTGPFSNSDHQALRGPDKLREAMRLALEALRRVKITVGMPTYMNIKQGREESFAQFVDKVSAAIDQTPDVQEWIKGALLRQCLLQNCNPATRTILASLPGNASIEKMLERMRRVPVAPQAMLVEAVKESVEAVKQLEEALQEGQEQQMQALATLAPVRAASTARTGPAPARKITCFRCDHP
;
A
#
# COMPACT_ATOMS: atom_id res chain seq x y z
N MET A 1 43.33 22.83 22.10
CA MET A 1 42.45 23.81 22.77
C MET A 1 42.35 25.12 22.00
N GLY A 2 43.38 25.58 21.27
CA GLY A 2 43.26 26.77 20.42
C GLY A 2 43.11 28.08 21.20
N THR A 3 43.62 28.13 22.43
CA THR A 3 43.53 29.29 23.32
C THR A 3 44.88 30.02 23.42
N GLY A 4 44.84 31.28 23.84
CA GLY A 4 46.04 32.10 24.05
C GLY A 4 46.78 32.35 22.72
N PRO A 5 48.11 32.17 22.66
CA PRO A 5 48.91 32.40 21.43
C PRO A 5 48.52 31.53 20.23
N PHE A 6 47.65 30.54 20.43
CA PHE A 6 47.16 29.61 19.42
C PHE A 6 45.70 29.88 19.06
N SER A 7 45.18 31.07 19.35
CA SER A 7 43.86 31.51 18.87
C SER A 7 43.83 31.68 17.35
N ASN A 8 44.94 32.15 16.77
CA ASN A 8 45.05 32.39 15.33
C ASN A 8 45.41 31.10 14.57
N SER A 9 44.77 30.91 13.41
CA SER A 9 44.98 29.75 12.52
C SER A 9 46.44 29.59 12.09
N ASP A 10 47.14 30.70 11.84
CA ASP A 10 48.51 30.68 11.33
C ASP A 10 49.47 30.10 12.36
N HIS A 11 49.27 30.43 13.65
CA HIS A 11 50.04 29.84 14.74
C HIS A 11 49.69 28.37 15.02
N GLN A 12 48.49 27.92 14.64
CA GLN A 12 48.10 26.51 14.73
C GLN A 12 48.70 25.69 13.57
N ALA A 13 48.79 26.25 12.36
CA ALA A 13 49.34 25.59 11.18
C ALA A 13 50.82 25.21 11.35
N LEU A 14 51.57 25.98 12.13
CA LEU A 14 53.00 25.74 12.43
C LEU A 14 53.26 24.56 13.38
N ARG A 15 52.23 23.89 13.90
CA ARG A 15 52.38 22.81 14.91
C ARG A 15 52.93 21.49 14.37
N GLY A 16 52.95 21.33 13.04
CA GLY A 16 53.35 20.09 12.38
C GLY A 16 52.24 19.03 12.35
N PRO A 17 52.36 18.04 11.46
CA PRO A 17 51.27 17.12 11.14
C PRO A 17 50.89 16.16 12.27
N ASP A 18 51.84 15.79 13.14
CA ASP A 18 51.59 14.82 14.22
C ASP A 18 50.62 15.36 15.28
N LYS A 19 50.75 16.65 15.63
CA LYS A 19 49.85 17.31 16.59
C LYS A 19 48.44 17.47 16.03
N LEU A 20 48.30 17.66 14.71
CA LEU A 20 47.00 17.74 14.05
C LEU A 20 46.31 16.38 14.01
N ARG A 21 47.04 15.29 13.72
CA ARG A 21 46.48 13.93 13.75
C ARG A 21 45.99 13.55 15.15
N GLU A 22 46.77 13.87 16.18
CA GLU A 22 46.38 13.59 17.56
C GLU A 22 45.19 14.43 18.01
N ALA A 23 45.14 15.71 17.62
CA ALA A 23 43.99 16.57 17.87
C ALA A 23 42.72 16.03 17.18
N MET A 24 42.83 15.56 15.93
CA MET A 24 41.72 14.96 15.20
C MET A 24 41.24 13.67 15.87
N ARG A 25 42.16 12.80 16.29
CA ARG A 25 41.83 11.57 17.04
C ARG A 25 41.07 11.88 18.32
N LEU A 26 41.55 12.85 19.09
CA LEU A 26 40.92 13.28 20.34
C LEU A 26 39.54 13.91 20.11
N ALA A 27 39.40 14.73 19.06
CA ALA A 27 38.13 15.35 18.68
C ALA A 27 37.09 14.31 18.25
N LEU A 28 37.47 13.30 17.45
CA LEU A 28 36.59 12.21 17.06
C LEU A 28 36.16 11.35 18.26
N GLU A 29 37.08 11.09 19.19
CA GLU A 29 36.77 10.36 20.42
C GLU A 29 35.83 11.16 21.33
N ALA A 30 36.03 12.48 21.44
CA ALA A 30 35.12 13.36 22.17
C ALA A 30 33.73 13.40 21.51
N LEU A 31 33.64 13.48 20.18
CA LEU A 31 32.37 13.45 19.45
C LEU A 31 31.60 12.15 19.65
N ARG A 32 32.29 11.01 19.79
CA ARG A 32 31.63 9.73 20.14
C ARG A 32 31.06 9.72 21.55
N ARG A 33 31.68 10.46 22.48
CA ARG A 33 31.23 10.57 23.88
C ARG A 33 30.12 11.59 24.07
N VAL A 34 30.06 12.61 23.21
CA VAL A 34 28.95 13.55 23.17
C VAL A 34 27.72 12.81 22.60
N LYS A 35 26.90 12.25 23.49
CA LYS A 35 25.51 11.94 23.15
C LYS A 35 24.87 13.26 22.76
N ILE A 36 24.51 13.43 21.50
CA ILE A 36 23.79 14.61 21.01
C ILE A 36 22.40 14.57 21.67
N THR A 37 22.27 15.18 22.85
CA THR A 37 20.97 15.43 23.49
C THR A 37 20.42 16.73 22.94
N VAL A 38 20.18 16.79 21.62
CA VAL A 38 19.33 17.86 21.07
C VAL A 38 17.92 17.53 21.51
N GLY A 39 17.54 18.07 22.68
CA GLY A 39 16.19 18.07 23.25
C GLY A 39 15.34 16.88 22.83
N MET A 40 15.84 15.65 23.02
CA MET A 40 15.11 14.47 22.58
C MET A 40 13.78 14.50 23.35
N PRO A 41 12.64 14.49 22.66
CA PRO A 41 11.37 14.51 23.34
C PRO A 41 11.33 13.31 24.28
N THR A 42 11.00 13.55 25.55
CA THR A 42 10.70 12.46 26.48
C THR A 42 9.69 11.53 25.82
N TYR A 43 9.82 10.23 26.01
CA TYR A 43 8.95 9.24 25.37
C TYR A 43 7.44 9.57 25.51
N MET A 44 7.07 10.28 26.59
CA MET A 44 5.72 10.78 26.85
C MET A 44 5.26 11.89 25.89
N ASN A 45 6.17 12.73 25.40
CA ASN A 45 5.89 13.86 24.51
C ASN A 45 5.82 13.46 23.03
N ILE A 46 6.22 12.23 22.69
CA ILE A 46 6.18 11.73 21.33
C ILE A 46 4.74 11.41 20.96
N LYS A 47 4.21 12.14 19.97
CA LYS A 47 2.88 11.93 19.39
C LYS A 47 3.01 11.51 17.93
N GLN A 48 2.09 10.64 17.50
CA GLN A 48 2.03 10.21 16.10
C GLN A 48 1.58 11.38 15.21
N GLY A 49 2.31 11.66 14.14
CA GLY A 49 1.91 12.63 13.11
C GLY A 49 0.63 12.23 12.38
N ARG A 50 0.00 13.18 11.67
CA ARG A 50 -1.24 12.91 10.91
C ARG A 50 -1.02 11.91 9.76
N GLU A 51 0.06 12.11 9.01
CA GLU A 51 0.46 11.25 7.87
C GLU A 51 1.50 10.19 8.27
N GLU A 52 1.84 10.11 9.56
CA GLU A 52 2.88 9.22 10.04
C GLU A 52 2.35 7.78 10.18
N SER A 53 3.09 6.83 9.60
CA SER A 53 2.78 5.42 9.75
C SER A 53 2.93 4.95 11.21
N PHE A 54 2.10 3.98 11.61
CA PHE A 54 2.16 3.45 12.98
C PHE A 54 3.52 2.80 13.30
N ALA A 55 4.16 2.16 12.32
CA ALA A 55 5.49 1.56 12.51
C ALA A 55 6.57 2.61 12.85
N GLN A 56 6.63 3.71 12.10
CA GLN A 56 7.55 4.82 12.40
C GLN A 56 7.31 5.41 13.79
N PHE A 57 6.05 5.51 14.19
CA PHE A 57 5.70 5.97 15.52
C PHE A 57 6.18 5.00 16.62
N VAL A 58 6.03 3.69 16.42
CA VAL A 58 6.58 2.67 17.33
C VAL A 58 8.09 2.83 17.47
N ASP A 59 8.81 2.98 16.36
CA ASP A 59 10.27 3.08 16.36
C ASP A 59 10.78 4.32 17.09
N LYS A 60 10.09 5.47 16.96
CA LYS A 60 10.46 6.69 17.69
C LYS A 60 10.25 6.54 19.19
N VAL A 61 9.13 5.93 19.60
CA VAL A 61 8.82 5.76 21.01
C VAL A 61 9.75 4.73 21.65
N SER A 62 10.04 3.61 20.97
CA SER A 62 10.99 2.61 21.47
C SER A 62 12.40 3.20 21.60
N ALA A 63 12.88 3.92 20.58
CA ALA A 63 14.18 4.58 20.62
C ALA A 63 14.29 5.62 21.76
N ALA A 64 13.21 6.33 22.07
CA ALA A 64 13.19 7.28 23.19
C ALA A 64 13.18 6.58 24.55
N ILE A 65 12.45 5.47 24.69
CA ILE A 65 12.46 4.66 25.90
C ILE A 65 13.84 4.05 26.14
N ASP A 66 14.50 3.51 25.10
CA ASP A 66 15.83 2.90 25.21
C ASP A 66 16.93 3.90 25.56
N GLN A 67 16.76 5.16 25.15
CA GLN A 67 17.68 6.23 25.50
C GLN A 67 17.42 6.82 26.90
N THR A 68 16.33 6.43 27.57
CA THR A 68 15.99 6.91 28.91
C THR A 68 16.71 6.06 29.97
N PRO A 69 17.64 6.63 30.76
CA PRO A 69 18.51 5.87 31.67
C PRO A 69 17.78 5.23 32.87
N ASP A 70 16.60 5.73 33.24
CA ASP A 70 15.88 5.30 34.45
C ASP A 70 14.78 4.25 34.18
N VAL A 71 14.61 3.80 32.92
CA VAL A 71 13.59 2.80 32.57
C VAL A 71 14.18 1.39 32.60
N GLN A 72 13.65 0.56 33.49
CA GLN A 72 14.01 -0.85 33.61
C GLN A 72 13.53 -1.67 32.41
N GLU A 73 14.33 -2.64 31.95
CA GLU A 73 14.06 -3.44 30.74
C GLU A 73 12.69 -4.13 30.76
N TRP A 74 12.30 -4.71 31.91
CA TRP A 74 11.02 -5.41 32.05
C TRP A 74 9.79 -4.47 31.98
N ILE A 75 9.96 -3.16 32.24
CA ILE A 75 8.89 -2.16 32.13
C ILE A 75 8.76 -1.64 30.70
N LYS A 76 9.86 -1.65 29.91
CA LYS A 76 9.90 -1.01 28.58
C LYS A 76 8.77 -1.44 27.67
N GLY A 77 8.46 -2.75 27.63
CA GLY A 77 7.37 -3.28 26.81
C GLY A 77 5.99 -2.73 27.22
N ALA A 78 5.71 -2.66 28.51
CA ALA A 78 4.46 -2.11 29.05
C ALA A 78 4.37 -0.59 28.81
N LEU A 79 5.48 0.12 29.03
CA LEU A 79 5.58 1.56 28.83
C LEU A 79 5.40 1.94 27.35
N LEU A 80 6.05 1.20 26.45
CA LEU A 80 5.90 1.37 25.01
C LEU A 80 4.44 1.19 24.61
N ARG A 81 3.81 0.07 25.00
CA ARG A 81 2.40 -0.18 24.72
C ARG A 81 1.50 0.95 25.20
N GLN A 82 1.68 1.40 26.45
CA GLN A 82 0.85 2.45 27.03
C GLN A 82 1.03 3.78 26.28
N CYS A 83 2.26 4.16 25.96
CA CYS A 83 2.55 5.38 25.21
C CYS A 83 1.91 5.33 23.81
N LEU A 84 1.98 4.19 23.12
CA LEU A 84 1.39 4.03 21.79
C LEU A 84 -0.13 4.21 21.82
N LEU A 85 -0.82 3.61 22.80
CA LEU A 85 -2.26 3.72 22.93
C LEU A 85 -2.71 5.14 23.28
N GLN A 86 -1.96 5.83 24.15
CA GLN A 86 -2.31 7.18 24.61
C GLN A 86 -1.99 8.26 23.58
N ASN A 87 -0.88 8.14 22.86
CA ASN A 87 -0.35 9.19 21.99
C ASN A 87 -0.54 8.95 20.48
N CYS A 88 -1.25 7.87 20.09
CA CYS A 88 -1.59 7.63 18.69
C CYS A 88 -2.58 8.68 18.14
N ASN A 89 -2.54 8.87 16.82
CA ASN A 89 -3.46 9.76 16.11
C ASN A 89 -4.89 9.17 16.06
N PRO A 90 -5.94 9.98 15.82
CA PRO A 90 -7.32 9.50 15.84
C PRO A 90 -7.61 8.36 14.86
N ALA A 91 -7.02 8.40 13.66
CA ALA A 91 -7.21 7.36 12.65
C ALA A 91 -6.70 6.00 13.14
N THR A 92 -5.47 5.97 13.65
CA THR A 92 -4.85 4.78 14.23
C THR A 92 -5.65 4.30 15.44
N ARG A 93 -6.12 5.21 16.29
CA ARG A 93 -6.96 4.87 17.45
C ARG A 93 -8.23 4.13 17.06
N THR A 94 -8.94 4.59 16.02
CA THR A 94 -10.15 3.91 15.51
C THR A 94 -9.85 2.50 15.04
N ILE A 95 -8.72 2.28 14.36
CA ILE A 95 -8.32 0.95 13.88
C ILE A 95 -7.96 0.04 15.06
N LEU A 96 -7.20 0.55 16.03
CA LEU A 96 -6.77 -0.20 17.21
C LEU A 96 -7.92 -0.53 18.17
N ALA A 97 -9.00 0.27 18.18
CA ALA A 97 -10.20 -0.02 18.97
C ALA A 97 -10.89 -1.34 18.58
N SER A 98 -10.61 -1.86 17.37
CA SER A 98 -11.12 -3.18 16.94
C SER A 98 -10.35 -4.36 17.55
N LEU A 99 -9.21 -4.12 18.19
CA LEU A 99 -8.40 -5.15 18.83
C LEU A 99 -8.74 -5.28 20.33
N PRO A 100 -8.57 -6.48 20.92
CA PRO A 100 -8.75 -6.65 22.36
C PRO A 100 -7.70 -5.83 23.13
N GLY A 101 -8.07 -5.32 24.31
CA GLY A 101 -7.24 -4.40 25.09
C GLY A 101 -5.87 -4.96 25.53
N ASN A 102 -5.67 -6.27 25.45
CA ASN A 102 -4.42 -7.00 25.71
C ASN A 102 -3.64 -7.38 24.43
N ALA A 103 -4.07 -6.96 23.23
CA ALA A 103 -3.43 -7.32 21.96
C ALA A 103 -1.98 -6.84 21.87
N SER A 104 -1.00 -7.71 21.60
CA SER A 104 0.43 -7.36 21.50
C SER A 104 0.74 -6.27 20.46
N ILE A 105 1.87 -5.58 20.59
CA ILE A 105 2.33 -4.55 19.63
C ILE A 105 2.45 -5.13 18.22
N GLU A 106 2.91 -6.38 18.10
CA GLU A 106 2.95 -7.10 16.82
C GLU A 106 1.58 -7.22 16.17
N LYS A 107 0.54 -7.55 16.96
CA LYS A 107 -0.83 -7.64 16.45
C LYS A 107 -1.38 -6.29 16.02
N MET A 108 -1.02 -5.23 16.76
CA MET A 108 -1.34 -3.85 16.40
C MET A 108 -0.69 -3.48 15.06
N LEU A 109 0.60 -3.79 14.88
CA LEU A 109 1.32 -3.56 13.63
C LEU A 109 0.72 -4.36 12.47
N GLU A 110 0.39 -5.64 12.67
CA GLU A 110 -0.26 -6.50 11.67
C GLU A 110 -1.62 -5.91 11.25
N ARG A 111 -2.40 -5.41 12.21
CA ARG A 111 -3.70 -4.79 11.93
C ARG A 111 -3.55 -3.50 11.12
N MET A 112 -2.55 -2.68 11.43
CA MET A 112 -2.26 -1.42 10.72
C MET A 112 -1.75 -1.65 9.30
N ARG A 113 -1.00 -2.72 9.05
CA ARG A 113 -0.54 -3.09 7.70
C ARG A 113 -1.68 -3.47 6.74
N ARG A 114 -2.80 -3.95 7.27
CA ARG A 114 -3.99 -4.31 6.49
C ARG A 114 -4.85 -3.10 6.07
N VAL A 115 -4.51 -1.91 6.54
CA VAL A 115 -5.27 -0.69 6.21
C VAL A 115 -4.78 -0.18 4.85
N PRO A 116 -5.66 -0.10 3.83
CA PRO A 116 -5.28 0.46 2.54
C PRO A 116 -4.91 1.93 2.71
N VAL A 117 -3.71 2.30 2.27
CA VAL A 117 -3.26 3.70 2.22
C VAL A 117 -4.07 4.41 1.12
N ALA A 118 -4.31 5.73 1.21
CA ALA A 118 -5.22 6.45 0.31
C ALA A 118 -5.09 6.11 -1.21
N PRO A 119 -3.87 5.97 -1.79
CA PRO A 119 -3.74 5.54 -3.19
C PRO A 119 -4.26 4.11 -3.44
N GLN A 120 -4.08 3.21 -2.48
CA GLN A 120 -4.57 1.84 -2.54
C GLN A 120 -6.08 1.79 -2.34
N ALA A 121 -6.65 2.68 -1.52
CA ALA A 121 -8.10 2.81 -1.38
C ALA A 121 -8.74 3.26 -2.70
N MET A 122 -8.15 4.26 -3.37
CA MET A 122 -8.61 4.68 -4.71
C MET A 122 -8.52 3.56 -5.74
N LEU A 123 -7.42 2.78 -5.74
CA LEU A 123 -7.28 1.63 -6.64
C LEU A 123 -8.34 0.55 -6.34
N VAL A 124 -8.66 0.29 -5.07
CA VAL A 124 -9.71 -0.66 -4.70
C VAL A 124 -11.09 -0.19 -5.17
N GLU A 125 -11.41 1.10 -5.05
CA GLU A 125 -12.66 1.65 -5.57
C GLU A 125 -12.74 1.59 -7.10
N ALA A 126 -11.70 2.01 -7.81
CA ALA A 126 -11.66 1.92 -9.27
C ALA A 126 -11.78 0.46 -9.77
N VAL A 127 -11.18 -0.50 -9.06
CA VAL A 127 -11.32 -1.93 -9.38
C VAL A 127 -12.74 -2.42 -9.10
N LYS A 128 -13.39 -1.97 -8.02
CA LYS A 128 -14.81 -2.32 -7.74
C LYS A 128 -15.74 -1.79 -8.82
N GLU A 129 -15.60 -0.53 -9.21
CA GLU A 129 -16.37 0.08 -10.30
C GLU A 129 -16.18 -0.70 -11.62
N SER A 130 -14.94 -1.09 -11.91
CA SER A 130 -14.62 -1.89 -13.10
C SER A 130 -15.26 -3.28 -13.05
N VAL A 131 -15.26 -3.94 -11.88
CA VAL A 131 -15.89 -5.26 -11.69
C VAL A 131 -17.41 -5.16 -11.80
N GLU A 132 -18.03 -4.12 -11.26
CA GLU A 132 -19.46 -3.88 -11.39
C GLU A 132 -19.86 -3.62 -12.85
N ALA A 133 -19.07 -2.83 -13.59
CA ALA A 133 -19.28 -2.60 -15.01
C ALA A 133 -19.18 -3.90 -15.84
N VAL A 134 -18.22 -4.77 -15.52
CA VAL A 134 -18.09 -6.09 -16.18
C VAL A 134 -19.29 -6.99 -15.90
N LYS A 135 -19.78 -7.02 -14.65
CA LYS A 135 -20.99 -7.80 -14.32
C LYS A 135 -22.23 -7.33 -15.08
N GLN A 136 -22.44 -6.02 -15.16
CA GLN A 136 -23.57 -5.46 -15.92
C GLN A 136 -23.48 -5.79 -17.41
N LEU A 137 -22.27 -5.81 -17.97
CA LEU A 137 -22.06 -6.21 -19.37
C LEU A 137 -22.36 -7.70 -19.58
N GLU A 138 -21.95 -8.57 -18.66
CA GLU A 138 -22.26 -10.00 -18.71
C GLU A 138 -23.77 -10.27 -18.62
N GLU A 139 -24.48 -9.59 -17.72
CA GLU A 139 -25.93 -9.68 -17.59
C GLU A 139 -26.64 -9.22 -18.88
N ALA A 140 -26.26 -8.08 -19.45
CA ALA A 140 -26.80 -7.59 -20.71
C ALA A 140 -26.52 -8.53 -21.90
N LEU A 141 -25.34 -9.16 -21.93
CA LEU A 141 -24.98 -10.17 -22.93
C LEU A 141 -25.82 -11.45 -22.78
N GLN A 142 -26.10 -11.88 -21.55
CA GLN A 142 -26.97 -13.03 -21.26
C GLN A 142 -28.41 -12.75 -21.69
N GLU A 143 -28.97 -11.59 -21.33
CA GLU A 143 -30.31 -11.16 -21.76
C GLU A 143 -30.39 -11.08 -23.30
N GLY A 144 -29.35 -10.57 -23.96
CA GLY A 144 -29.25 -10.54 -25.42
C GLY A 144 -29.24 -11.94 -26.04
N GLN A 145 -28.52 -12.90 -25.45
CA GLN A 145 -28.51 -14.30 -25.90
C GLN A 145 -29.87 -14.97 -25.72
N GLU A 146 -30.57 -14.73 -24.61
CA GLU A 146 -31.90 -15.27 -24.36
C GLU A 146 -32.94 -14.73 -25.36
N GLN A 147 -32.93 -13.42 -25.61
CA GLN A 147 -33.78 -12.79 -26.61
C GLN A 147 -33.48 -13.32 -28.01
N GLN A 148 -32.21 -13.50 -28.36
CA GLN A 148 -31.80 -14.06 -29.65
C GLN A 148 -32.27 -15.52 -29.80
N MET A 149 -32.18 -16.33 -28.74
CA MET A 149 -32.64 -17.71 -28.73
C MET A 149 -34.17 -17.81 -28.85
N GLN A 150 -34.91 -16.95 -28.16
CA GLN A 150 -36.37 -16.85 -28.29
C GLN A 150 -36.79 -16.37 -29.69
N ALA A 151 -36.09 -15.38 -30.25
CA ALA A 151 -36.32 -14.92 -31.63
C ALA A 151 -36.03 -16.03 -32.65
N LEU A 152 -34.96 -16.81 -32.46
CA LEU A 152 -34.64 -17.95 -33.33
C LEU A 152 -35.72 -19.06 -33.22
N ALA A 153 -36.21 -19.32 -32.00
CA ALA A 153 -37.24 -20.32 -31.73
C ALA A 153 -38.60 -19.95 -32.37
N THR A 154 -38.99 -18.68 -32.34
CA THR A 154 -40.23 -18.20 -33.01
C THR A 154 -40.15 -18.26 -34.54
N LEU A 155 -38.94 -18.19 -35.12
CA LEU A 155 -38.71 -18.34 -36.55
C LEU A 155 -38.57 -19.82 -37.00
N ALA A 156 -38.47 -20.77 -36.07
CA ALA A 156 -38.36 -22.20 -36.37
C ALA A 156 -39.49 -22.78 -37.26
N PRO A 157 -40.79 -22.48 -37.05
CA PRO A 157 -41.85 -22.97 -37.94
C PRO A 157 -41.75 -22.40 -39.37
N VAL A 158 -41.26 -21.17 -39.53
CA VAL A 158 -41.06 -20.54 -40.86
C VAL A 158 -39.86 -21.15 -41.59
N ARG A 159 -38.77 -21.43 -40.87
CA ARG A 159 -37.61 -22.17 -41.42
C ARG A 159 -37.99 -23.60 -41.83
N ALA A 160 -38.74 -24.31 -41.00
CA ALA A 160 -39.25 -25.65 -41.31
C ALA A 160 -40.16 -25.65 -42.55
N ALA A 161 -41.01 -24.64 -42.71
CA ALA A 161 -41.84 -24.45 -43.91
C ALA A 161 -41.02 -24.09 -45.16
N SER A 162 -39.91 -23.36 -45.00
CA SER A 162 -38.99 -23.00 -46.09
C SER A 162 -38.17 -24.20 -46.57
N THR A 163 -37.66 -25.03 -45.65
CA THR A 163 -36.94 -26.27 -45.97
C THR A 163 -37.85 -27.38 -46.50
N ALA A 164 -39.14 -27.38 -46.14
CA ALA A 164 -40.12 -28.31 -46.69
C ALA A 164 -40.48 -28.03 -48.17
N ARG A 165 -40.15 -26.84 -48.70
CA ARG A 165 -40.35 -26.49 -50.12
C ARG A 165 -39.15 -26.81 -51.02
N THR A 166 -38.00 -27.18 -50.45
CA THR A 166 -36.83 -27.66 -51.20
C THR A 166 -36.69 -29.17 -51.05
N GLY A 167 -37.79 -29.91 -51.28
CA GLY A 167 -37.65 -31.29 -51.73
C GLY A 167 -37.05 -31.28 -53.14
N PRO A 168 -36.22 -32.26 -53.53
CA PRO A 168 -35.66 -32.29 -54.88
C PRO A 168 -36.80 -32.32 -55.89
N ALA A 169 -36.99 -31.23 -56.63
CA ALA A 169 -37.89 -31.22 -57.76
C ALA A 169 -37.38 -32.28 -58.75
N PRO A 170 -38.26 -33.12 -59.33
CA PRO A 170 -37.83 -34.08 -60.33
C PRO A 170 -37.13 -33.31 -61.45
N ALA A 171 -35.91 -33.75 -61.81
CA ALA A 171 -35.08 -33.13 -62.83
C ALA A 171 -35.83 -33.08 -64.17
N ARG A 172 -36.56 -31.99 -64.41
CA ARG A 172 -37.09 -31.67 -65.73
C ARG A 172 -35.91 -31.13 -66.52
N LYS A 173 -35.57 -31.82 -67.61
CA LYS A 173 -34.61 -31.32 -68.61
C LYS A 173 -35.15 -29.98 -69.12
N ILE A 174 -34.46 -28.90 -68.78
CA ILE A 174 -34.77 -27.56 -69.27
C ILE A 174 -34.13 -27.47 -70.65
N THR A 175 -34.91 -27.67 -71.69
CA THR A 175 -34.45 -27.37 -73.05
C THR A 175 -34.63 -25.88 -73.32
N CYS A 176 -33.69 -25.31 -74.08
CA CYS A 176 -33.70 -23.91 -74.47
C CYS A 176 -34.88 -23.65 -75.43
N PHE A 177 -35.80 -22.76 -75.07
CA PHE A 177 -36.98 -22.39 -75.87
C PHE A 177 -36.69 -21.73 -77.24
N ARG A 178 -35.42 -21.61 -77.63
CA ARG A 178 -35.00 -21.02 -78.91
C ARG A 178 -34.27 -22.00 -79.82
N CYS A 179 -33.89 -23.17 -79.31
CA CYS A 179 -33.24 -24.23 -80.08
C CYS A 179 -33.48 -25.56 -79.35
N ASP A 180 -34.45 -26.34 -79.83
CA ASP A 180 -34.86 -27.64 -79.27
C ASP A 180 -33.77 -28.70 -79.42
N HIS A 181 -32.79 -28.69 -78.50
CA HIS A 181 -31.99 -29.87 -78.19
C HIS A 181 -31.74 -29.98 -76.68
N PRO A 182 -31.57 -31.22 -76.18
CA PRO A 182 -31.46 -31.51 -74.75
C PRO A 182 -30.19 -30.97 -74.11
#